data_AF-A0A7Z9TTG4-F1
#
_entry.id   AF-A0A7Z9TTG4-F1
#
_cell.length_a   1.000
_cell.length_b   1.000
_cell.length_c   1.000
_cell.angle_alpha   90.00
_cell.angle_beta   90.00
_cell.angle_gamma   90.00
#
_symmetry.space_group_name_H-M   'P 1'
#
loop_
_entity.id
_entity.type
_entity.pdbx_description
1 polymer ?
#
loop_
_entity_poly.entity_id
_entity_poly.type
_entity_poly.pdbx_seq_one_letter_code
_entity_poly.pdbx_strand_id
1 'polypeptide(L)'
;MGRVTPEFWKKFAVEIDHPEADVIFLSCGGIRALEVVEEIEQLTGKPVITSNQAQMWSCLRRAGIKDELNGFGQIFKKPGKTLWPHS
;
A
#
# COMPACT_ATOMS: atom_id res chain seq x y z
N MET A 1 -10.43 -14.46 14.42
CA MET A 1 -9.48 -13.54 13.76
C MET A 1 -9.86 -12.12 14.18
N GLY A 2 -8.99 -11.45 14.94
CA GLY A 2 -9.33 -10.19 15.64
C GLY A 2 -9.60 -9.04 14.68
N ARG A 3 -10.72 -8.32 14.87
CA ARG A 3 -11.05 -7.10 14.14
C ARG A 3 -10.06 -5.99 14.52
N VAL A 4 -8.99 -5.85 13.76
CA VAL A 4 -8.13 -4.67 13.84
C VAL A 4 -8.82 -3.53 13.09
N THR A 5 -9.06 -2.40 13.76
CA THR A 5 -9.82 -1.28 13.19
C THR A 5 -8.97 -0.42 12.25
N PRO A 6 -9.59 0.33 11.33
CA PRO A 6 -8.89 1.35 10.54
C PRO A 6 -8.09 2.34 11.41
N GLU A 7 -8.65 2.77 12.54
CA GLU A 7 -8.00 3.70 13.47
C GLU A 7 -6.74 3.11 14.10
N PHE A 8 -6.73 1.81 14.40
CA PHE A 8 -5.54 1.14 14.89
C PHE A 8 -4.42 1.23 13.86
N TRP A 9 -4.69 0.96 12.59
CA TRP A 9 -3.68 1.00 11.53
C TRP A 9 -3.09 2.39 11.34
N LYS A 10 -3.93 3.44 11.44
CA LYS A 10 -3.45 4.83 11.40
C LYS A 10 -2.48 5.12 12.54
N LYS A 11 -2.86 4.78 13.77
CA LYS A 11 -1.99 4.99 14.94
C LYS A 11 -0.70 4.19 14.84
N PHE A 12 -0.81 2.91 14.51
CA PHE A 12 0.32 2.01 14.38
C PHE A 12 1.30 2.47 13.29
N ALA A 13 0.81 2.89 12.12
CA ALA A 13 1.66 3.36 11.04
C ALA A 13 2.44 4.64 11.41
N VAL A 14 1.82 5.56 12.14
CA VAL A 14 2.50 6.76 12.65
C VAL A 14 3.51 6.40 13.75
N GLU A 15 3.19 5.43 14.61
CA GLU A 15 4.07 5.00 15.71
C GLU A 15 5.35 4.30 15.21
N ILE A 16 5.24 3.49 14.14
CA ILE A 16 6.39 2.80 13.54
C ILE A 16 7.14 3.67 12.53
N ASP A 17 6.65 4.86 12.21
CA ASP A 17 7.27 5.71 11.21
C ASP A 17 8.66 6.16 11.66
N HIS A 18 9.65 5.99 10.78
CA HIS A 18 11.04 6.32 11.06
C HIS A 18 11.53 7.40 10.07
N PRO A 19 12.21 8.47 10.51
CA PRO A 19 12.62 9.58 9.63
C PRO A 19 13.40 9.15 8.38
N GLU A 20 14.23 8.12 8.50
CA GLU A 20 15.07 7.59 7.41
C GLU A 20 14.36 6.53 6.54
N ALA A 21 13.13 6.15 6.87
CA ALA A 21 12.40 5.19 6.07
C ALA A 21 11.83 5.84 4.80
N ASP A 22 12.10 5.22 3.65
CA ASP A 22 11.54 5.64 2.37
C ASP A 22 10.06 5.28 2.21
N VAL A 23 9.61 4.18 2.85
CA VAL A 23 8.29 3.57 2.66
C VAL A 23 7.84 2.86 3.94
N ILE A 24 6.54 2.91 4.24
CA ILE A 24 5.90 2.11 5.28
C ILE A 24 5.26 0.86 4.65
N PHE A 25 5.65 -0.33 5.12
CA PHE A 25 5.10 -1.59 4.63
C PHE A 25 4.24 -2.28 5.69
N LEU A 26 2.94 -2.44 5.40
CA LEU A 26 1.97 -3.11 6.28
C LEU A 26 1.68 -4.53 5.76
N SER A 27 2.35 -5.52 6.37
CA SER A 27 2.26 -6.93 5.95
C SER A 27 1.20 -7.70 6.73
N CYS A 28 0.06 -8.02 6.11
CA CYS A 28 -0.81 -9.16 6.45
C CYS A 28 -1.94 -9.32 5.42
N GLY A 29 -2.32 -10.58 5.13
CA GLY A 29 -3.33 -10.92 4.12
C GLY A 29 -4.78 -10.63 4.54
N GLY A 30 -5.05 -10.44 5.84
CA GLY A 30 -6.40 -10.20 6.39
C GLY A 30 -6.71 -8.74 6.73
N ILE A 31 -5.85 -7.78 6.36
CA ILE A 31 -5.98 -6.42 6.84
C ILE A 31 -6.99 -5.59 6.02
N ARG A 32 -7.96 -4.98 6.70
CA ARG A 32 -8.77 -3.84 6.19
C ARG A 32 -8.02 -2.50 6.30
N ALA A 33 -6.76 -2.47 5.90
CA ALA A 33 -5.93 -1.26 5.95
C ALA A 33 -6.04 -0.47 4.65
N LEU A 34 -6.52 -1.11 3.58
CA LEU A 34 -6.67 -0.49 2.27
C LEU A 34 -7.49 0.81 2.34
N GLU A 35 -8.53 0.84 3.18
CA GLU A 35 -9.41 2.00 3.39
C GLU A 35 -8.69 3.21 4.02
N VAL A 36 -7.56 3.00 4.70
CA VAL A 36 -6.82 4.07 5.39
C VAL A 36 -5.43 4.33 4.80
N VAL A 37 -5.03 3.62 3.74
CA VAL A 37 -3.70 3.80 3.13
C VAL A 37 -3.48 5.26 2.73
N GLU A 38 -4.43 5.86 2.03
CA GLU A 38 -4.29 7.25 1.56
C GLU A 38 -4.21 8.25 2.72
N GLU A 39 -4.99 8.04 3.79
CA GLU A 39 -4.90 8.86 5.00
C GLU A 39 -3.52 8.71 5.69
N ILE A 40 -2.98 7.50 5.76
CA ILE A 40 -1.66 7.26 6.38
C ILE A 40 -0.55 7.92 5.53
N GLU A 41 -0.62 7.84 4.20
CA GLU A 41 0.33 8.53 3.33
C GLU A 41 0.29 10.04 3.55
N GLN A 42 -0.90 10.62 3.72
CA GLN A 42 -1.05 12.05 4.05
C GLN A 42 -0.48 12.41 5.42
N LEU A 43 -0.66 11.56 6.44
CA LEU A 43 -0.18 11.80 7.80
C LEU A 43 1.34 11.67 7.93
N THR A 44 1.93 10.71 7.23
CA THR A 44 3.36 10.36 7.34
C THR A 44 4.22 11.03 6.27
N GLY A 45 3.60 11.54 5.20
CA GLY A 45 4.31 12.06 4.04
C GLY A 45 5.07 10.99 3.25
N LYS A 46 4.86 9.71 3.55
CA LYS A 46 5.57 8.57 2.97
C LYS A 46 4.62 7.64 2.23
N PRO A 47 5.10 6.95 1.18
CA PRO A 47 4.34 5.88 0.54
C PRO A 47 3.99 4.77 1.53
N VAL A 48 2.76 4.25 1.43
CA VAL A 48 2.30 3.13 2.24
C VAL A 48 1.91 1.98 1.32
N ILE A 49 2.52 0.82 1.54
CA ILE A 49 2.28 -0.38 0.75
C ILE A 49 1.74 -1.48 1.65
N THR A 50 0.67 -2.15 1.22
CA THR A 50 0.18 -3.37 1.86
C THR A 50 0.41 -4.59 0.97
N SER A 51 0.52 -5.79 1.55
CA SER A 51 0.68 -7.03 0.77
C SER A 51 -0.45 -7.26 -0.24
N ASN A 52 -1.70 -7.02 0.16
CA ASN A 52 -2.88 -7.21 -0.70
C ASN A 52 -2.89 -6.23 -1.89
N GLN A 53 -2.59 -4.97 -1.61
CA GLN A 53 -2.51 -3.89 -2.60
C GLN A 53 -1.35 -4.13 -3.59
N ALA A 54 -0.18 -4.54 -3.10
CA ALA A 54 0.97 -4.87 -3.93
C ALA A 54 0.68 -6.09 -4.85
N GLN A 55 0.01 -7.12 -4.32
CA GLN A 55 -0.40 -8.28 -5.11
C GLN A 55 -1.39 -7.88 -6.22
N MET A 56 -2.43 -7.12 -5.89
CA MET A 56 -3.41 -6.65 -6.86
C MET A 56 -2.76 -5.77 -7.93
N TRP A 57 -1.93 -4.81 -7.52
CA TRP A 57 -1.15 -3.99 -8.44
C TRP A 57 -0.31 -4.84 -9.39
N SER A 58 0.43 -5.82 -8.86
CA SER A 58 1.24 -6.75 -9.65
C SER A 58 0.39 -7.53 -10.66
N CYS A 59 -0.79 -8.04 -10.26
CA CYS A 59 -1.71 -8.75 -11.17
C CYS A 59 -2.21 -7.84 -12.31
N LEU A 60 -2.71 -6.65 -11.98
CA LEU A 60 -3.21 -5.69 -12.98
C LEU A 60 -2.13 -5.34 -14.00
N ARG A 61 -0.93 -5.02 -13.54
CA ARG A 61 0.15 -4.61 -14.44
C ARG A 61 0.65 -5.75 -15.32
N ARG A 62 0.69 -6.99 -14.81
CA ARG A 62 1.01 -8.18 -15.63
C ARG A 62 -0.08 -8.50 -16.66
N ALA A 63 -1.34 -8.17 -16.35
CA ALA A 63 -2.45 -8.26 -17.30
C ALA A 63 -2.46 -7.13 -18.35
N GLY A 64 -1.46 -6.23 -18.34
CA GLY A 64 -1.40 -5.07 -19.24
C GLY A 64 -2.30 -3.91 -18.84
N ILE A 65 -3.01 -4.02 -17.71
CA ILE A 65 -3.91 -2.97 -17.20
C ILE A 65 -3.07 -1.92 -16.48
N LYS A 66 -3.01 -0.71 -17.04
CA LYS A 66 -2.20 0.42 -16.55
C LYS A 66 -3.02 1.55 -15.92
N ASP A 67 -4.30 1.32 -15.68
CA ASP A 67 -5.20 2.32 -15.10
C ASP A 67 -4.65 2.84 -13.76
N GLU A 68 -4.87 4.13 -13.54
CA GLU A 68 -4.60 4.80 -12.28
C GLU A 68 -5.85 4.76 -11.41
N LEU A 69 -5.73 4.16 -10.22
CA LEU A 69 -6.82 4.06 -9.26
C LEU A 69 -6.60 5.04 -8.10
N ASN A 70 -7.65 5.78 -7.74
CA ASN A 70 -7.67 6.73 -6.63
C ASN A 70 -8.25 6.09 -5.36
N GLY A 71 -7.98 6.66 -4.18
CA GLY A 71 -8.51 6.16 -2.91
C GLY A 71 -7.75 4.97 -2.31
N PHE A 72 -6.69 4.51 -2.97
CA PHE A 72 -5.93 3.32 -2.58
C PHE A 72 -4.44 3.63 -2.43
N GLY A 73 -4.09 4.80 -1.94
CA GLY A 73 -2.72 5.31 -1.88
C GLY A 73 -2.08 5.48 -3.26
N GLN A 74 -0.77 5.70 -3.28
CA GLN A 74 -0.09 6.08 -4.52
C GLN A 74 0.35 4.92 -5.42
N ILE A 75 0.39 3.66 -4.94
CA ILE A 75 0.96 2.54 -5.72
C ILE A 75 0.21 2.30 -7.04
N PHE A 76 -1.12 2.44 -7.05
CA PHE A 76 -1.93 2.27 -8.26
C PHE A 76 -1.82 3.44 -9.24
N LYS A 77 -1.27 4.57 -8.81
CA LYS A 77 -0.89 5.70 -9.68
C LYS A 77 0.47 5.47 -10.35
N LYS A 78 1.14 4.35 -10.05
CA LYS A 78 2.43 4.00 -10.64
C LYS A 78 2.24 2.85 -11.65
N PRO A 79 2.73 3.00 -12.89
CA PRO A 79 2.67 1.92 -13.89
C PRO A 79 3.65 0.77 -13.59
N GLY A 80 4.62 0.98 -12.69
CA GLY A 80 5.74 0.08 -12.48
C GLY A 80 6.79 0.25 -13.58
N LYS A 81 8.07 0.28 -13.21
CA LYS A 81 9.17 0.40 -14.19
C LYS A 81 9.55 -0.96 -14.78
N THR A 82 9.48 -2.02 -13.97
CA THR A 82 9.79 -3.40 -14.37
C THR A 82 9.03 -4.36 -13.46
N LEU A 83 8.22 -5.25 -14.02
CA LEU A 83 7.43 -6.24 -13.28
C LEU A 83 7.98 -7.63 -13.53
N TRP A 84 9.27 -7.84 -13.28
CA TRP A 84 10.07 -8.99 -13.74
C TRP A 84 9.26 -10.20 -14.26
N PRO A 85 9.14 -10.33 -15.59
CA PRO A 85 8.72 -11.58 -16.21
C PRO A 85 9.75 -11.95 -17.30
N HIS A 86 10.60 -12.94 -17.01
CA HIS A 86 11.58 -13.59 -17.91
C HIS A 86 12.97 -12.91 -18.09
N SER A 87 14.00 -13.69 -17.75
CA SER A 87 15.18 -13.91 -18.61
C SER A 87 14.76 -14.50 -19.95
#